data_AF-A0A3M1QHX8-F1
#
_entry.id   AF-A0A3M1QHX8-F1
#
_cell.length_a   1.000
_cell.length_b   1.000
_cell.length_c   1.000
_cell.angle_alpha   90.00
_cell.angle_beta   90.00
_cell.angle_gamma   90.00
#
_symmetry.space_group_name_H-M   'P 1'
#
loop_
_entity.id
_entity.type
_entity.pdbx_description
1 polymer ?
#
loop_
_entity_poly.entity_id
_entity_poly.type
_entity_poly.pdbx_seq_one_letter_code
_entity_poly.pdbx_strand_id
1 'polypeptide(L)'
;MRPEITDRKLGLKDKPDWKQRRANMQDVCLACHNENYVSAFYEQYDALIKLYNEKFGAPGVKLMKMLKKGGLITAQPFDEKIEWTWFLIWHHQGRRARHGASMMQPDYTHWHGLFEVAEAFYTELIPEAREKVEAGKKAGGKKAKAARAVEKYIDELLNSENHRWFIGKMSAEEKARRARERAAFKARYAK
;
A
#
# COMPACT_ATOMS: atom_id res chain seq x y z
N MET A 1 -3.50 -13.13 6.99
CA MET A 1 -4.00 -14.52 7.07
C MET A 1 -5.52 -14.46 6.98
N ARG A 2 -6.17 -15.39 6.24
CA ARG A 2 -7.63 -15.50 6.25
C ARG A 2 -8.08 -16.29 7.48
N PRO A 3 -9.16 -15.91 8.18
CA PRO A 3 -9.63 -16.61 9.38
C PRO A 3 -9.73 -18.12 9.17
N GLU A 4 -10.26 -18.54 8.01
CA GLU A 4 -10.55 -19.95 7.74
C GLU A 4 -9.28 -20.81 7.64
N ILE A 5 -8.16 -20.19 7.23
CA ILE A 5 -6.85 -20.84 7.18
C ILE A 5 -6.32 -21.02 8.60
N THR A 6 -6.44 -19.99 9.42
CA THR A 6 -5.98 -19.99 10.82
C THR A 6 -6.82 -20.94 11.66
N ASP A 7 -8.14 -20.88 11.55
CA ASP A 7 -9.07 -21.74 12.30
C ASP A 7 -8.84 -23.22 12.01
N ARG A 8 -8.60 -23.56 10.73
CA ARG A 8 -8.22 -24.93 10.33
C ARG A 8 -6.89 -25.34 10.94
N LYS A 9 -5.89 -24.45 10.95
CA LYS A 9 -4.58 -24.73 11.54
C LYS A 9 -4.65 -24.92 13.06
N LEU A 10 -5.52 -24.17 13.74
CA LEU A 10 -5.69 -24.21 15.19
C LEU A 10 -6.67 -25.28 15.66
N GLY A 11 -7.37 -25.96 14.75
CA GLY A 11 -8.32 -27.03 15.12
C GLY A 11 -9.52 -26.53 15.91
N LEU A 12 -9.93 -25.27 15.72
CA LEU A 12 -11.06 -24.68 16.46
C LEU A 12 -12.36 -25.44 16.13
N LYS A 13 -13.23 -25.64 17.13
CA LYS A 13 -14.53 -26.31 16.95
C LYS A 13 -15.50 -25.42 16.19
N ASP A 14 -15.61 -24.17 16.59
CA ASP A 14 -16.40 -23.14 15.91
C ASP A 14 -15.53 -22.37 14.91
N LYS A 15 -15.95 -22.35 13.64
CA LYS A 15 -15.23 -21.72 12.53
C LYS A 15 -16.15 -20.77 11.77
N PRO A 16 -16.62 -19.69 12.42
CA PRO A 16 -17.44 -18.70 11.73
C PRO A 16 -16.61 -18.06 10.61
N ASP A 17 -17.21 -17.92 9.43
CA ASP A 17 -16.55 -17.25 8.32
C ASP A 17 -16.34 -15.75 8.61
N TRP A 18 -15.58 -15.07 7.76
CA TRP A 18 -15.34 -13.64 7.94
C TRP A 18 -16.61 -12.78 7.92
N LYS A 19 -17.70 -13.21 7.26
CA LYS A 19 -18.97 -12.47 7.22
C LYS A 19 -19.67 -12.55 8.55
N GLN A 20 -19.77 -13.74 9.14
CA GLN A 20 -20.33 -13.94 10.47
C GLN A 20 -19.52 -13.19 11.53
N ARG A 21 -18.19 -13.26 11.45
CA ARG A 21 -17.31 -12.50 12.37
C ARG A 21 -17.55 -11.00 12.28
N ARG A 22 -17.78 -10.48 11.07
CA ARG A 22 -18.09 -9.07 10.85
C ARG A 22 -19.47 -8.70 11.39
N ALA A 23 -20.49 -9.51 11.12
CA ALA A 23 -21.83 -9.31 11.67
C ALA A 23 -21.81 -9.26 13.20
N ASN A 24 -21.13 -10.22 13.84
CA ASN A 24 -20.97 -10.24 15.30
C ASN A 24 -20.31 -8.96 15.84
N MET A 25 -19.35 -8.37 15.11
CA MET A 25 -18.72 -7.11 15.51
C MET A 25 -19.65 -5.92 15.29
N GLN A 26 -20.41 -5.90 14.18
CA GLN A 26 -21.44 -4.89 13.93
C GLN A 26 -22.48 -4.89 15.05
N ASP A 27 -22.93 -6.06 15.52
CA ASP A 27 -23.88 -6.19 16.63
C ASP A 27 -23.36 -5.53 17.91
N VAL A 28 -22.07 -5.70 18.23
CA VAL A 28 -21.45 -5.03 19.39
C VAL A 28 -21.44 -3.51 19.20
N CYS A 29 -21.15 -3.01 18.00
CA CYS A 29 -21.19 -1.57 17.71
C CYS A 29 -22.61 -0.99 17.85
N LEU A 30 -23.62 -1.75 17.43
CA LEU A 30 -25.04 -1.35 17.45
C LEU A 30 -25.61 -1.22 18.87
N ALA A 31 -24.93 -1.78 19.88
CA ALA A 31 -25.29 -1.55 21.27
C ALA A 31 -25.17 -0.06 21.69
N CYS A 32 -24.30 0.72 21.02
CA CYS A 32 -24.03 2.12 21.35
C CYS A 32 -24.15 3.10 20.17
N HIS A 33 -24.14 2.63 18.92
CA HIS A 33 -24.16 3.46 17.72
C HIS A 33 -25.30 3.06 16.78
N ASN A 34 -25.81 4.02 15.99
CA ASN A 34 -26.83 3.74 14.99
C ASN A 34 -26.26 3.04 13.74
N GLU A 35 -27.13 2.43 12.94
CA GLU A 35 -26.77 1.70 11.72
C GLU A 35 -26.01 2.53 10.68
N ASN A 36 -26.37 3.81 10.52
CA ASN A 36 -25.71 4.70 9.57
C ASN A 36 -24.25 4.92 9.95
N TYR A 37 -23.97 5.13 11.23
CA TYR A 37 -22.61 5.29 11.74
C TYR A 37 -21.78 4.03 11.54
N VAL A 38 -22.33 2.87 11.91
CA VAL A 38 -21.62 1.57 11.77
C VAL A 38 -21.35 1.26 10.29
N SER A 39 -22.32 1.50 9.41
CA SER A 39 -22.16 1.28 7.97
C SER A 39 -21.09 2.19 7.37
N ALA A 40 -21.13 3.48 7.70
CA ALA A 40 -20.13 4.45 7.25
C ALA A 40 -18.72 4.11 7.74
N PHE A 41 -18.57 3.67 9.00
CA PHE A 41 -17.28 3.19 9.52
C PHE A 41 -16.72 2.05 8.67
N TYR A 42 -17.55 1.04 8.38
CA TYR A 42 -17.12 -0.13 7.65
C TYR A 42 -16.82 0.15 6.17
N GLU A 43 -17.52 1.10 5.55
CA GLU A 43 -17.17 1.60 4.21
C GLU A 43 -15.78 2.25 4.20
N GLN A 44 -15.51 3.15 5.15
CA GLN A 44 -14.20 3.81 5.28
C GLN A 44 -13.08 2.80 5.59
N TYR A 45 -13.34 1.87 6.50
CA TYR A 45 -12.38 0.84 6.88
C TYR A 45 -12.00 -0.02 5.67
N ASP A 46 -12.98 -0.56 4.95
CA ASP A 46 -12.72 -1.39 3.77
C ASP A 46 -12.02 -0.60 2.66
N ALA A 47 -12.42 0.65 2.43
CA ALA A 47 -11.78 1.52 1.45
C ALA A 47 -10.30 1.74 1.77
N LEU A 48 -9.95 1.94 3.04
CA LEU A 48 -8.56 2.10 3.47
C LEU A 48 -7.75 0.80 3.31
N ILE A 49 -8.32 -0.35 3.71
CA ILE A 49 -7.67 -1.66 3.52
C ILE A 49 -7.39 -1.88 2.03
N LYS A 50 -8.38 -1.61 1.16
CA LYS A 50 -8.24 -1.71 -0.29
C LYS A 50 -7.16 -0.76 -0.81
N LEU A 51 -7.20 0.51 -0.41
CA LEU A 51 -6.21 1.52 -0.79
C LEU A 51 -4.79 1.06 -0.46
N TYR A 52 -4.54 0.65 0.78
CA TYR A 52 -3.23 0.16 1.20
C TYR A 52 -2.77 -1.05 0.37
N ASN A 53 -3.65 -2.04 0.22
CA ASN A 53 -3.33 -3.29 -0.47
C ASN A 53 -3.04 -3.07 -1.96
N GLU A 54 -3.84 -2.26 -2.64
CA GLU A 54 -3.70 -2.05 -4.09
C GLU A 54 -2.59 -1.07 -4.43
N LYS A 55 -2.43 0.00 -3.63
CA LYS A 55 -1.42 1.04 -3.87
C LYS A 55 -0.02 0.62 -3.42
N PHE A 56 0.12 -0.04 -2.28
CA PHE A 56 1.44 -0.30 -1.69
C PHE A 56 1.73 -1.79 -1.49
N GLY A 57 0.78 -2.52 -0.90
CA GLY A 57 0.97 -3.92 -0.51
C GLY A 57 1.29 -4.85 -1.67
N ALA A 58 0.36 -4.99 -2.62
CA ALA A 58 0.52 -5.88 -3.77
C ALA A 58 1.69 -5.45 -4.69
N PRO A 59 1.89 -4.15 -4.98
CA PRO A 59 3.05 -3.71 -5.75
C PRO A 59 4.39 -4.01 -5.09
N GLY A 60 4.52 -3.73 -3.79
CA GLY A 60 5.76 -4.01 -3.06
C GLY A 60 6.08 -5.51 -2.96
N VAL A 61 5.07 -6.36 -2.70
CA VAL A 61 5.26 -7.83 -2.74
C VAL A 61 5.76 -8.29 -4.11
N LYS A 62 5.16 -7.76 -5.20
CA LYS A 62 5.58 -8.11 -6.57
C LYS A 62 7.01 -7.66 -6.83
N LEU A 63 7.37 -6.43 -6.45
CA LEU A 63 8.72 -5.88 -6.60
C LEU A 63 9.77 -6.76 -5.91
N MET A 64 9.58 -7.04 -4.61
CA MET A 64 10.53 -7.86 -3.84
C MET A 64 10.65 -9.28 -4.39
N LYS A 65 9.54 -9.86 -4.86
CA LYS A 65 9.55 -11.18 -5.51
C LYS A 65 10.34 -11.17 -6.81
N MET A 66 10.22 -10.10 -7.62
CA MET A 66 10.98 -9.97 -8.86
C MET A 66 12.48 -9.79 -8.59
N LEU A 67 12.86 -8.98 -7.61
CA LEU A 67 14.25 -8.81 -7.17
C LEU A 67 14.87 -10.15 -6.74
N LYS A 68 14.19 -10.88 -5.85
CA LYS A 68 14.65 -12.18 -5.33
C LYS A 68 14.78 -13.23 -6.44
N LYS A 69 13.74 -13.38 -7.27
CA LYS A 69 13.76 -14.33 -8.41
C LYS A 69 14.81 -13.97 -9.46
N GLY A 70 15.11 -12.69 -9.61
CA GLY A 70 16.13 -12.19 -10.53
C GLY A 70 17.57 -12.38 -10.03
N GLY A 71 17.77 -12.81 -8.78
CA GLY A 71 19.08 -12.83 -8.13
C GLY A 71 19.70 -11.43 -8.01
N LEU A 72 18.85 -10.41 -7.92
CA LEU A 72 19.24 -9.00 -7.73
C LEU A 72 19.40 -8.64 -6.26
N ILE A 73 18.78 -9.43 -5.39
CA ILE A 73 19.03 -9.50 -3.94
C ILE A 73 19.40 -10.96 -3.60
N THR A 74 20.04 -11.19 -2.46
CA THR A 74 20.47 -12.52 -2.05
C THR A 74 19.28 -13.40 -1.64
N ALA A 75 19.58 -14.67 -1.38
CA ALA A 75 18.60 -15.60 -0.84
C ALA A 75 18.40 -15.42 0.68
N GLN A 76 19.42 -14.90 1.37
CA GLN A 76 19.43 -14.73 2.82
C GLN A 76 18.41 -13.64 3.19
N PRO A 77 17.50 -13.91 4.13
CA PRO A 77 16.51 -12.92 4.52
C PRO A 77 17.13 -11.89 5.46
N PHE A 78 16.79 -10.63 5.25
CA PHE A 78 17.17 -9.48 6.09
C PHE A 78 18.67 -9.17 6.12
N ASP A 79 19.43 -9.59 5.09
CA ASP A 79 20.85 -9.22 4.95
C ASP A 79 21.03 -7.91 4.16
N GLU A 80 19.99 -7.47 3.44
CA GLU A 80 20.02 -6.26 2.64
C GLU A 80 19.02 -5.20 3.13
N LYS A 81 19.44 -3.92 3.06
CA LYS A 81 18.63 -2.76 3.50
C LYS A 81 17.21 -2.77 2.94
N ILE A 82 17.05 -3.07 1.65
CA ILE A 82 15.75 -3.09 0.96
C ILE A 82 14.74 -4.10 1.56
N GLU A 83 15.22 -5.17 2.17
CA GLU A 83 14.35 -6.12 2.87
C GLU A 83 13.83 -5.54 4.19
N TRP A 84 14.64 -4.76 4.90
CA TRP A 84 14.23 -4.01 6.09
C TRP A 84 13.28 -2.89 5.74
N THR A 85 13.57 -2.10 4.70
CA THR A 85 12.69 -1.06 4.16
C THR A 85 11.32 -1.63 3.84
N TRP A 86 11.28 -2.74 3.08
CA TRP A 86 10.03 -3.42 2.76
C TRP A 86 9.32 -3.94 4.02
N PHE A 87 10.05 -4.55 4.95
CA PHE A 87 9.50 -5.02 6.21
C PHE A 87 8.82 -3.91 7.01
N LEU A 88 9.45 -2.76 7.16
CA LEU A 88 8.89 -1.62 7.87
C LEU A 88 7.61 -1.09 7.19
N ILE A 89 7.60 -1.04 5.85
CA ILE A 89 6.42 -0.64 5.08
C ILE A 89 5.20 -1.50 5.38
N TRP A 90 5.34 -2.84 5.40
CA TRP A 90 4.17 -3.69 5.61
C TRP A 90 3.89 -4.07 7.06
N HIS A 91 4.93 -4.26 7.87
CA HIS A 91 4.82 -4.77 9.23
C HIS A 91 4.66 -3.65 10.27
N HIS A 92 5.35 -2.52 10.10
CA HIS A 92 5.30 -1.43 11.05
C HIS A 92 4.26 -0.39 10.62
N GLN A 93 4.54 0.33 9.54
CA GLN A 93 3.74 1.46 9.07
C GLN A 93 2.38 0.99 8.54
N GLY A 94 2.37 0.04 7.60
CA GLY A 94 1.16 -0.50 7.00
C GLY A 94 0.28 -1.28 7.98
N ARG A 95 0.86 -1.88 9.02
CA ARG A 95 0.08 -2.51 10.11
C ARG A 95 -0.54 -1.44 11.00
N ARG A 96 0.21 -0.41 11.41
CA ARG A 96 -0.31 0.72 12.19
C ARG A 96 -1.46 1.41 11.48
N ALA A 97 -1.33 1.68 10.19
CA ALA A 97 -2.40 2.28 9.39
C ALA A 97 -3.72 1.48 9.46
N ARG A 98 -3.64 0.16 9.18
CA ARG A 98 -4.81 -0.72 9.16
C ARG A 98 -5.41 -0.96 10.54
N HIS A 99 -4.55 -1.04 11.56
CA HIS A 99 -4.98 -1.24 12.94
C HIS A 99 -5.62 0.04 13.52
N GLY A 100 -5.00 1.19 13.28
CA GLY A 100 -5.55 2.49 13.63
C GLY A 100 -6.94 2.69 13.03
N ALA A 101 -7.11 2.32 11.76
CA ALA A 101 -8.40 2.41 11.09
C ALA A 101 -9.46 1.48 11.70
N SER A 102 -9.08 0.24 12.04
CA SER A 102 -9.98 -0.71 12.68
C SER A 102 -10.45 -0.28 14.08
N MET A 103 -9.77 0.67 14.70
CA MET A 103 -10.05 1.16 16.05
C MET A 103 -10.31 2.68 16.09
N MET A 104 -10.68 3.29 14.95
CA MET A 104 -11.04 4.71 14.85
C MET A 104 -9.95 5.68 15.36
N GLN A 105 -8.66 5.36 15.14
CA GLN A 105 -7.52 6.23 15.47
C GLN A 105 -7.04 6.96 14.21
N PRO A 106 -7.50 8.20 13.94
CA PRO A 106 -7.20 8.90 12.69
C PRO A 106 -5.70 9.21 12.54
N ASP A 107 -5.03 9.56 13.63
CA ASP A 107 -3.60 9.91 13.63
C ASP A 107 -2.70 8.71 13.29
N TYR A 108 -2.99 7.55 13.87
CA TYR A 108 -2.31 6.28 13.54
C TYR A 108 -2.68 5.73 12.17
N THR A 109 -3.86 6.07 11.68
CA THR A 109 -4.27 5.73 10.31
C THR A 109 -3.47 6.54 9.29
N HIS A 110 -3.30 7.83 9.57
CA HIS A 110 -2.71 8.79 8.64
C HIS A 110 -1.23 9.05 8.93
N TRP A 111 -0.90 9.89 9.91
CA TRP A 111 0.46 10.37 10.18
C TRP A 111 1.41 9.26 10.59
N HIS A 112 1.00 8.38 11.50
CA HIS A 112 1.80 7.22 11.94
C HIS A 112 1.49 5.93 11.17
N GLY A 113 0.90 6.08 9.99
CA GLY A 113 0.44 4.98 9.14
C GLY A 113 0.71 5.27 7.67
N LEU A 114 -0.32 5.67 6.93
CA LEU A 114 -0.23 5.84 5.48
C LEU A 114 0.78 6.91 5.02
N PHE A 115 1.04 7.94 5.82
CA PHE A 115 2.06 8.94 5.53
C PHE A 115 3.44 8.29 5.47
N GLU A 116 3.85 7.59 6.52
CA GLU A 116 5.15 6.91 6.57
C GLU A 116 5.24 5.77 5.55
N VAL A 117 4.13 5.05 5.28
CA VAL A 117 4.06 4.07 4.18
C VAL A 117 4.40 4.73 2.85
N ALA A 118 3.77 5.88 2.55
CA ALA A 118 4.00 6.59 1.31
C ALA A 118 5.44 7.10 1.24
N GLU A 119 5.91 7.77 2.29
CA GLU A 119 7.29 8.26 2.40
C GLU A 119 8.28 7.14 2.09
N ALA A 120 8.32 6.07 2.90
CA ALA A 120 9.27 4.98 2.74
C ALA A 120 9.12 4.27 1.37
N PHE A 121 7.90 4.12 0.85
CA PHE A 121 7.71 3.50 -0.46
C PHE A 121 8.38 4.31 -1.56
N TYR A 122 8.18 5.63 -1.59
CA TYR A 122 8.65 6.46 -2.68
C TYR A 122 10.10 6.94 -2.50
N THR A 123 10.54 7.21 -1.27
CA THR A 123 11.86 7.80 -0.99
C THR A 123 12.93 6.78 -0.63
N GLU A 124 12.54 5.55 -0.25
CA GLU A 124 13.49 4.49 0.12
C GLU A 124 13.37 3.27 -0.80
N LEU A 125 12.21 2.59 -0.81
CA LEU A 125 12.03 1.31 -1.50
C LEU A 125 12.28 1.42 -3.01
N ILE A 126 11.72 2.45 -3.66
CA ILE A 126 11.88 2.65 -5.11
C ILE A 126 13.34 2.98 -5.48
N PRO A 127 14.01 3.96 -4.84
CA PRO A 127 15.45 4.19 -5.07
C PRO A 127 16.32 2.96 -4.84
N GLU A 128 16.14 2.26 -3.71
CA GLU A 128 16.91 1.04 -3.41
C GLU A 128 16.69 -0.05 -4.46
N ALA A 129 15.46 -0.23 -4.94
CA ALA A 129 15.18 -1.17 -6.02
C ALA A 129 15.87 -0.76 -7.33
N ARG A 130 15.95 0.55 -7.64
CA ARG A 130 16.70 1.05 -8.80
C ARG A 130 18.20 0.81 -8.64
N GLU A 131 18.77 0.92 -7.45
CA GLU A 131 20.18 0.55 -7.22
C GLU A 131 20.44 -0.94 -7.52
N LYS A 132 19.54 -1.84 -7.09
CA LYS A 132 19.63 -3.27 -7.42
C LYS A 132 19.50 -3.53 -8.92
N VAL A 133 18.65 -2.78 -9.60
CA VAL A 133 18.53 -2.81 -11.07
C VAL A 133 19.86 -2.40 -11.71
N GLU A 134 20.46 -1.28 -11.32
CA GLU A 134 21.71 -0.80 -11.91
C GLU A 134 22.87 -1.79 -11.68
N ALA A 135 22.99 -2.34 -10.47
CA ALA A 135 23.96 -3.39 -10.18
C ALA A 135 23.73 -4.64 -11.05
N GLY A 136 22.46 -5.06 -11.20
CA GLY A 136 22.09 -6.20 -12.05
C GLY A 136 22.41 -5.99 -13.52
N LYS A 137 22.20 -4.78 -14.06
CA LYS A 137 22.58 -4.42 -15.44
C LYS A 137 24.09 -4.51 -15.64
N LYS A 138 24.88 -3.96 -14.71
CA LYS A 138 26.35 -4.00 -14.75
C LYS A 138 26.89 -5.43 -14.68
N ALA A 139 26.26 -6.31 -13.90
CA ALA A 139 26.65 -7.71 -13.78
C ALA A 139 26.43 -8.53 -15.06
N GLY A 140 25.60 -8.06 -15.99
CA GLY A 140 25.37 -8.73 -17.27
C GLY A 140 24.53 -10.02 -17.18
N GLY A 141 24.46 -10.75 -18.30
CA GLY A 141 23.83 -12.06 -18.40
C GLY A 141 22.37 -12.11 -17.90
N LYS A 142 22.03 -13.15 -17.13
CA LYS A 142 20.68 -13.36 -16.58
C LYS A 142 20.27 -12.24 -15.62
N LYS A 143 21.20 -11.68 -14.85
CA LYS A 143 20.93 -10.57 -13.92
C LYS A 143 20.54 -9.30 -14.66
N ALA A 144 21.21 -8.97 -15.77
CA ALA A 144 20.84 -7.81 -16.58
C ALA A 144 19.43 -7.94 -17.18
N LYS A 145 19.04 -9.13 -17.63
CA LYS A 145 17.66 -9.39 -18.10
C LYS A 145 16.63 -9.19 -16.99
N ALA A 146 16.90 -9.72 -15.79
CA ALA A 146 16.01 -9.53 -14.64
C ALA A 146 15.91 -8.07 -14.21
N ALA A 147 17.04 -7.34 -14.20
CA ALA A 147 17.10 -5.92 -13.88
C ALA A 147 16.23 -5.08 -14.81
N ARG A 148 16.30 -5.32 -16.14
CA ARG A 148 15.42 -4.62 -17.11
C ARG A 148 13.94 -4.93 -16.90
N ALA A 149 13.60 -6.14 -16.49
CA ALA A 149 12.21 -6.50 -16.17
C ALA A 149 11.71 -5.78 -14.91
N VAL A 150 12.55 -5.68 -13.88
CA VAL A 150 12.23 -4.91 -12.66
C VAL A 150 12.12 -3.42 -12.96
N GLU A 151 13.04 -2.86 -13.74
CA GLU A 151 12.99 -1.47 -14.19
C GLU A 151 11.67 -1.16 -14.90
N LYS A 152 11.31 -1.98 -15.90
CA LYS A 152 10.05 -1.85 -16.62
C LYS A 152 8.86 -1.86 -15.66
N TYR A 153 8.86 -2.76 -14.68
CA TYR A 153 7.79 -2.83 -13.69
C TYR A 153 7.71 -1.58 -12.80
N ILE A 154 8.86 -1.05 -12.34
CA ILE A 154 8.91 0.19 -11.57
C ILE A 154 8.36 1.35 -12.40
N ASP A 155 8.75 1.45 -13.67
CA ASP A 155 8.29 2.53 -14.55
C ASP A 155 6.79 2.43 -14.85
N GLU A 156 6.28 1.23 -15.13
CA GLU A 156 4.83 0.99 -15.28
C GLU A 156 4.07 1.37 -14.00
N LEU A 157 4.58 0.95 -12.84
CA LEU A 157 4.00 1.27 -11.54
C LEU A 157 3.95 2.78 -11.32
N LEU A 158 5.05 3.49 -11.52
CA LEU A 158 5.13 4.94 -11.32
C LEU A 158 4.33 5.72 -12.36
N ASN A 159 3.98 5.15 -13.52
CA ASN A 159 3.08 5.78 -14.49
C ASN A 159 1.60 5.44 -14.25
N SER A 160 1.28 4.52 -13.35
CA SER A 160 -0.11 4.18 -13.02
C SER A 160 -0.82 5.33 -12.29
N GLU A 161 -2.15 5.30 -12.32
CA GLU A 161 -3.00 6.34 -11.73
C GLU A 161 -2.66 6.65 -10.26
N ASN A 162 -2.40 5.61 -9.45
CA ASN A 162 -2.11 5.75 -8.03
C ASN A 162 -0.75 6.38 -7.71
N HIS A 163 0.20 6.38 -8.64
CA HIS A 163 1.60 6.73 -8.39
C HIS A 163 2.16 7.84 -9.28
N ARG A 164 1.54 8.14 -10.42
CA ARG A 164 2.03 9.13 -11.39
C ARG A 164 2.29 10.53 -10.85
N TRP A 165 1.59 10.91 -9.78
CA TRP A 165 1.81 12.18 -9.10
C TRP A 165 3.25 12.32 -8.57
N PHE A 166 3.88 11.21 -8.15
CA PHE A 166 5.23 11.21 -7.58
C PHE A 166 6.28 11.63 -8.60
N ILE A 167 6.05 11.31 -9.88
CA ILE A 167 6.91 11.72 -11.00
C ILE A 167 6.38 12.98 -11.69
N GLY A 168 5.55 13.78 -11.01
CA GLY A 168 5.01 15.03 -11.53
C GLY A 168 4.00 14.88 -12.67
N LYS A 169 3.49 13.66 -12.92
CA LYS A 169 2.51 13.39 -13.97
C LYS A 169 1.08 13.40 -13.43
N MET A 170 0.15 13.79 -14.29
CA MET A 170 -1.30 13.78 -14.07
C MET A 170 -2.00 13.55 -15.41
N SER A 171 -3.27 13.12 -15.42
CA SER A 171 -4.02 13.01 -16.67
C SER A 171 -4.30 14.40 -17.27
N ALA A 172 -4.52 14.46 -18.58
CA ALA A 172 -4.91 15.71 -19.25
C ALA A 172 -6.22 16.26 -18.65
N GLU A 173 -7.17 15.38 -18.36
CA GLU A 173 -8.43 15.73 -17.69
C GLU A 173 -8.21 16.32 -16.30
N GLU A 174 -7.38 15.70 -15.47
CA GLU A 174 -7.08 16.19 -14.12
C GLU A 174 -6.37 17.54 -14.18
N LYS A 175 -5.41 17.72 -15.11
CA LYS A 175 -4.72 18.99 -15.33
C LYS A 175 -5.69 20.09 -15.71
N ALA A 176 -6.61 19.81 -16.64
CA ALA A 176 -7.63 20.77 -17.08
C ALA A 176 -8.60 21.11 -15.94
N ARG A 177 -9.05 20.11 -15.17
CA ARG A 177 -9.93 20.32 -14.00
C ARG A 177 -9.26 21.23 -12.96
N ARG A 178 -8.03 20.91 -12.54
CA ARG A 178 -7.28 21.72 -11.56
C ARG A 178 -7.01 23.14 -12.06
N ALA A 179 -6.83 23.34 -13.38
CA ALA A 179 -6.67 24.66 -13.95
C ALA A 179 -7.97 25.48 -13.86
N ARG A 180 -9.12 24.87 -14.19
CA ARG A 180 -10.45 25.50 -14.06
C ARG A 180 -10.76 25.86 -12.60
N GLU A 181 -10.57 24.94 -11.67
CA GLU A 181 -10.80 25.16 -10.23
C GLU A 181 -9.93 26.30 -9.69
N ARG A 182 -8.65 26.34 -10.09
CA ARG A 182 -7.73 27.42 -9.70
C ARG A 182 -8.15 28.77 -10.27
N ALA A 183 -8.60 28.81 -11.53
CA ALA A 183 -9.10 30.04 -12.14
C ALA A 183 -10.39 30.52 -11.43
N ALA A 184 -11.33 29.61 -11.15
CA ALA A 184 -12.56 29.93 -10.43
C ALA A 184 -12.28 30.43 -9.00
N PHE A 185 -11.37 29.78 -8.28
CA PHE A 185 -10.93 30.24 -6.96
C PHE A 185 -10.33 31.65 -7.03
N LYS A 186 -9.39 31.89 -7.95
CA LYS A 186 -8.80 33.22 -8.13
C LYS A 186 -9.86 34.26 -8.49
N ALA A 187 -10.80 33.98 -9.40
CA ALA A 187 -11.86 34.92 -9.75
C ALA A 187 -12.77 35.26 -8.57
N ARG A 188 -13.08 34.28 -7.70
CA ARG A 188 -13.91 34.49 -6.50
C ARG A 188 -13.23 35.36 -5.45
N TYR A 189 -11.90 35.30 -5.35
CA TYR A 189 -11.13 35.94 -4.28
C TYR A 189 -10.15 37.02 -4.76
N ALA A 190 -10.14 37.33 -6.05
CA ALA A 190 -9.44 38.49 -6.59
C ALA A 190 -10.20 39.73 -6.09
N LYS A 191 -9.52 40.50 -5.23
CA LYS A 191 -9.96 41.85 -4.84
C LYS A 191 -9.77 42.81 -6.01
#